data_AF-D3S2T2-F1
#
_entry.id   AF-D3S2T2-F1
#
_cell.length_a   1.000
_cell.length_b   1.000
_cell.length_c   1.000
_cell.angle_alpha   90.00
_cell.angle_beta   90.00
_cell.angle_gamma   90.00
#
_symmetry.space_group_name_H-M   'P 1'
#
loop_
_entity.id
_entity.type
_entity.pdbx_description
1 polymer ?
#
loop_
_entity_poly.entity_id
_entity_poly.type
_entity_poly.pdbx_seq_one_letter_code
_entity_poly.pdbx_strand_id
1 'polypeptide(L)'
;MELSVTKKEVIEYKKLEIISHIASIKSKIELFESKYGCKFEDFEKKLKERQDEDFEEWDDYIEWKAYVKTLEELREKLKEIENAKDVRIA
;
A
#
# COMPACT_ATOMS: atom_id res chain seq x y z
N MET A 1 8.41 -36.41 -5.06
CA MET A 1 8.71 -35.27 -5.96
C MET A 1 9.42 -34.25 -5.10
N GLU A 2 10.70 -33.99 -5.36
CA GLU A 2 11.53 -33.09 -4.56
C GLU A 2 11.52 -31.71 -5.25
N LEU A 3 11.07 -30.68 -4.54
CA LEU A 3 10.97 -29.31 -5.06
C LEU A 3 12.25 -28.57 -4.69
N SER A 4 13.14 -28.37 -5.67
CA SER A 4 14.34 -27.55 -5.50
C SER A 4 14.01 -26.10 -5.89
N VAL A 5 14.09 -25.17 -4.93
CA VAL A 5 13.86 -23.74 -5.17
C VAL A 5 15.13 -22.96 -4.83
N THR A 6 15.56 -22.07 -5.72
CA THR A 6 16.72 -21.21 -5.51
C THR A 6 16.36 -19.97 -4.68
N LYS A 7 17.35 -19.37 -4.00
CA LYS A 7 17.18 -18.10 -3.29
C LYS A 7 16.64 -16.98 -4.19
N LYS A 8 17.02 -16.99 -5.48
CA LYS A 8 16.56 -16.02 -6.48
C LYS A 8 15.06 -16.16 -6.73
N GLU A 9 14.57 -17.39 -6.93
CA GLU A 9 13.14 -17.67 -7.13
C GLU A 9 12.30 -17.26 -5.91
N VAL A 10 12.80 -17.50 -4.70
CA VAL A 10 12.13 -17.04 -3.47
C VAL A 10 12.03 -15.50 -3.40
N ILE A 11 13.08 -14.79 -3.81
CA ILE A 11 13.09 -13.32 -3.84
C ILE A 11 12.12 -12.80 -4.90
N GLU A 12 12.13 -13.38 -6.10
CA GLU A 12 11.21 -13.00 -7.18
C GLU A 12 9.75 -13.25 -6.81
N TYR A 13 9.45 -14.38 -6.18
CA TYR A 13 8.12 -14.69 -5.67
C TYR A 13 7.65 -13.65 -4.63
N LYS A 14 8.49 -13.31 -3.65
CA LYS A 14 8.16 -12.26 -2.67
C LYS A 14 7.93 -10.89 -3.30
N LYS A 15 8.69 -10.52 -4.33
CA LYS A 15 8.46 -9.28 -5.09
C LYS A 15 7.09 -9.30 -5.76
N LEU A 16 6.75 -10.41 -6.42
CA LEU A 16 5.45 -10.57 -7.08
C LEU A 16 4.29 -10.48 -6.07
N GLU A 17 4.42 -11.09 -4.90
CA GLU A 17 3.45 -11.00 -3.82
C GLU A 17 3.22 -9.53 -3.39
N ILE A 18 4.31 -8.80 -3.14
CA ILE A 18 4.24 -7.38 -2.75
C ILE A 18 3.63 -6.52 -3.86
N ILE A 19 4.00 -6.74 -5.12
CA ILE A 19 3.45 -6.02 -6.27
C ILE A 19 1.94 -6.29 -6.40
N SER A 20 1.51 -7.54 -6.21
CA SER A 20 0.09 -7.92 -6.22
C SER A 20 -0.70 -7.20 -5.10
N HIS A 21 -0.12 -7.15 -3.89
CA HIS A 21 -0.72 -6.40 -2.78
C HIS A 21 -0.78 -4.89 -3.07
N ILE A 22 0.28 -4.31 -3.64
CA ILE A 22 0.30 -2.89 -4.06
C ILE A 22 -0.83 -2.61 -5.06
N ALA A 23 -1.01 -3.46 -6.08
CA ALA A 23 -2.06 -3.29 -7.08
C ALA A 23 -3.46 -3.34 -6.45
N SER A 24 -3.67 -4.26 -5.52
CA SER A 24 -4.94 -4.39 -4.79
C SER A 24 -5.24 -3.16 -3.94
N ILE A 25 -4.25 -2.66 -3.18
CA ILE A 25 -4.39 -1.46 -2.33
C ILE A 25 -4.61 -0.20 -3.16
N LYS A 26 -3.88 -0.05 -4.28
CA LYS A 26 -4.09 1.06 -5.22
C LYS A 26 -5.52 1.08 -5.75
N SER A 27 -6.07 -0.07 -6.14
CA SER A 27 -7.45 -0.15 -6.63
C SER A 27 -8.44 0.32 -5.57
N LYS A 28 -8.22 -0.01 -4.29
CA LYS A 28 -9.05 0.48 -3.18
C LYS A 28 -8.93 2.00 -2.98
N ILE A 29 -7.72 2.54 -3.07
CA ILE A 29 -7.51 4.00 -3.03
C ILE A 29 -8.25 4.69 -4.18
N GLU A 30 -8.15 4.17 -5.40
CA GLU A 30 -8.84 4.70 -6.58
C GLU A 30 -10.37 4.67 -6.43
N LEU A 31 -10.93 3.68 -5.73
CA LEU A 31 -12.36 3.64 -5.41
C LEU A 31 -12.78 4.82 -4.51
N PHE A 32 -11.98 5.16 -3.48
CA PHE A 32 -12.25 6.34 -2.66
C PHE A 32 -12.02 7.64 -3.42
N GLU A 33 -10.97 7.73 -4.25
CA GLU A 33 -10.73 8.89 -5.12
C GLU A 33 -11.91 9.10 -6.09
N SER A 34 -12.51 8.02 -6.58
CA SER A 34 -13.71 8.08 -7.41
C SER A 34 -14.97 8.40 -6.61
N LYS A 35 -15.11 7.91 -5.37
CA LYS A 35 -16.26 8.22 -4.48
C LYS A 35 -16.30 9.71 -4.15
N TYR A 36 -15.14 10.29 -3.83
CA TYR A 36 -15.02 11.69 -3.38
C TYR A 36 -14.56 12.68 -4.46
N GLY A 37 -14.18 12.20 -5.64
CA GLY A 37 -13.73 13.01 -6.77
C GLY A 37 -12.46 13.83 -6.50
N CYS A 38 -11.63 13.42 -5.53
CA CYS A 38 -10.41 14.12 -5.15
C CYS A 38 -9.36 13.15 -4.61
N LYS A 39 -8.13 13.62 -4.42
CA LYS A 39 -7.07 12.81 -3.81
C LYS A 39 -7.21 12.78 -2.29
N PHE A 40 -6.58 11.79 -1.66
CA PHE A 40 -6.59 11.62 -0.19
C PHE A 40 -6.20 12.90 0.57
N GLU A 41 -5.17 13.61 0.12
CA GLU A 41 -4.69 14.83 0.76
C GLU A 41 -5.72 15.96 0.73
N ASP A 42 -6.49 16.06 -0.36
CA ASP A 42 -7.54 17.07 -0.50
C ASP A 42 -8.77 16.69 0.32
N PHE A 43 -9.09 15.40 0.38
CA PHE A 43 -10.15 14.87 1.23
C PHE A 43 -9.84 15.13 2.72
N GLU A 44 -8.61 14.84 3.17
CA GLU A 44 -8.17 15.08 4.55
C GLU A 44 -8.29 16.57 4.93
N LYS A 45 -7.91 17.49 4.03
CA LYS A 45 -8.06 18.94 4.27
C LYS A 45 -9.53 19.33 4.40
N LYS A 46 -10.37 18.91 3.45
CA LYS A 46 -11.81 19.20 3.45
C LYS A 46 -12.49 18.68 4.72
N LEU A 47 -12.14 17.47 5.17
CA LEU A 47 -12.70 16.86 6.37
C LEU A 47 -12.34 17.66 7.63
N LYS A 48 -11.10 18.15 7.74
CA LYS A 48 -10.63 18.96 8.88
C LYS A 48 -11.19 20.39 8.89
N GLU A 49 -11.53 20.95 7.74
CA GLU A 49 -12.09 22.30 7.61
C GLU A 49 -13.61 22.34 7.76
N ARG A 50 -14.28 21.18 7.67
CA ARG A 50 -15.74 21.08 7.80
C ARG A 50 -16.15 21.26 9.28
N GLN A 51 -17.19 22.07 9.51
CA GLN A 51 -17.77 22.26 10.84
C GLN A 51 -18.73 21.13 11.24
N ASP A 52 -19.39 20.51 10.26
CA ASP A 52 -20.30 19.39 10.47
C ASP A 52 -19.56 18.06 10.34
N GLU A 53 -19.58 17.26 11.41
CA GLU A 53 -19.00 15.91 11.42
C GLU A 53 -19.96 14.92 10.77
N ASP A 54 -19.54 14.33 9.66
CA ASP A 54 -20.20 13.17 9.05
C ASP A 54 -19.44 11.90 9.41
N PHE A 55 -20.07 11.04 10.21
CA PHE A 55 -19.45 9.79 10.67
C PHE A 55 -19.06 8.85 9.52
N GLU A 56 -19.81 8.84 8.41
CA GLU A 56 -19.48 8.01 7.25
C GLU A 56 -18.20 8.53 6.58
N GLU A 57 -18.04 9.85 6.45
CA GLU A 57 -16.82 10.43 5.90
C GLU A 57 -15.59 10.20 6.80
N TRP A 58 -15.79 10.19 8.12
CA TRP A 58 -14.72 9.87 9.07
C TRP A 58 -14.31 8.39 9.01
N ASP A 59 -15.27 7.47 8.89
CA ASP A 59 -14.98 6.04 8.71
C ASP A 59 -14.22 5.79 7.39
N ASP A 60 -14.70 6.37 6.29
CA ASP A 60 -14.03 6.32 4.99
C ASP A 60 -12.62 6.92 5.04
N TYR A 61 -12.44 8.04 5.75
CA TYR A 61 -11.12 8.64 5.96
C TYR A 61 -10.17 7.71 6.69
N ILE A 62 -10.62 7.05 7.76
CA ILE A 62 -9.78 6.13 8.55
C ILE A 62 -9.37 4.94 7.68
N GLU A 63 -10.31 4.35 6.93
CA GLU A 63 -10.03 3.23 6.04
C GLU A 63 -9.06 3.65 4.91
N TRP A 64 -9.34 4.78 4.26
CA TRP A 64 -8.50 5.28 3.18
C TRP A 64 -7.08 5.63 3.67
N LYS A 65 -6.96 6.26 4.84
CA LYS A 65 -5.66 6.54 5.47
C LYS A 65 -4.87 5.27 5.74
N ALA A 66 -5.53 4.21 6.20
CA ALA A 66 -4.89 2.92 6.40
C ALA A 66 -4.36 2.33 5.08
N TYR A 67 -5.10 2.45 3.99
CA TYR A 67 -4.64 2.01 2.66
C TYR A 67 -3.45 2.83 2.14
N VAL A 68 -3.47 4.15 2.29
CA VAL A 68 -2.35 5.03 1.89
C VAL A 68 -1.08 4.63 2.65
N LYS A 69 -1.18 4.45 3.97
CA LYS A 69 -0.05 4.01 4.79
C LYS A 69 0.45 2.61 4.41
N THR A 70 -0.47 1.68 4.18
CA THR A 70 -0.12 0.31 3.74
C THR A 70 0.61 0.33 2.41
N LEU A 71 0.20 1.20 1.47
CA LEU A 71 0.87 1.37 0.20
C LEU A 71 2.30 1.89 0.37
N GLU A 72 2.53 2.84 1.27
CA GLU A 72 3.87 3.33 1.61
C GLU A 72 4.75 2.22 2.17
N GLU A 73 4.27 1.49 3.18
CA GLU A 73 4.99 0.38 3.80
C GLU A 73 5.33 -0.74 2.79
N LEU A 74 4.42 -1.08 1.89
CA LEU A 74 4.66 -2.07 0.84
C LEU A 74 5.71 -1.60 -0.17
N ARG A 75 5.72 -0.31 -0.51
CA ARG A 75 6.75 0.29 -1.39
C ARG A 75 8.11 0.29 -0.73
N GLU A 76 8.18 0.58 0.57
CA GLU A 76 9.43 0.49 1.33
C GLU A 76 9.95 -0.95 1.37
N LYS A 77 9.10 -1.93 1.69
CA LYS A 77 9.46 -3.36 1.67
C LYS A 77 9.97 -3.81 0.30
N LEU A 78 9.33 -3.36 -0.79
CA LEU A 78 9.78 -3.67 -2.14
C LEU A 78 11.18 -3.10 -2.39
N LYS A 79 11.40 -1.84 -1.99
CA LYS A 79 12.69 -1.16 -2.12
C LYS A 79 13.78 -1.82 -1.27
N GLU A 80 13.46 -2.33 -0.08
CA GLU A 80 14.39 -3.11 0.75
C GLU A 80 14.81 -4.41 0.06
N ILE A 81 13.86 -5.13 -0.54
CA ILE A 81 14.15 -6.38 -1.26
C ILE A 81 14.96 -6.11 -2.54
N GLU A 82 14.74 -4.98 -3.21
CA GLU A 82 15.53 -4.56 -4.37
C GLU A 82 16.94 -4.08 -4.02
N ASN A 83 17.08 -3.36 -2.90
CA ASN A 83 18.36 -2.87 -2.41
C ASN A 83 19.14 -3.89 -1.58
N ALA A 84 18.57 -5.06 -1.29
CA ALA A 84 19.27 -6.21 -0.72
C ALA A 84 20.28 -6.80 -1.73
N LYS A 85 21.25 -5.98 -2.15
CA LYS A 85 22.51 -6.43 -2.75
C LYS A 85 23.47 -6.75 -1.61
N ASP A 86 23.97 -7.98 -1.61
CA ASP A 86 25.15 -8.41 -0.86
C ASP A 86 25.09 -8.34 0.67
N VAL A 87 24.09 -8.98 1.30
CA VAL A 87 24.30 -9.47 2.67
C VAL A 87 25.30 -10.63 2.59
N ARG A 88 26.59 -10.31 2.67
CA ARG A 88 27.65 -11.26 3.01
C ARG A 88 27.45 -11.64 4.47
N ILE A 89 26.97 -12.86 4.69
CA ILE A 89 27.08 -13.51 5.99
C ILE A 89 28.56 -13.87 6.13
N ALA A 90 29.26 -13.18 7.03
CA ALA A 90 30.62 -13.53 7.45
C ALA A 90 30.58 -14.67 8.46
#